data_AF-A0A1E5A388-F1
#
_entry.id   AF-A0A1E5A388-F1
#
_cell.length_a   1.000
_cell.length_b   1.000
_cell.length_c   1.000
_cell.angle_alpha   90.00
_cell.angle_beta   90.00
_cell.angle_gamma   90.00
#
_symmetry.space_group_name_H-M   'P 1'
#
loop_
_entity.id
_entity.type
_entity.pdbx_description
1 polymer ?
#
loop_
_entity_poly.entity_id
_entity_poly.type
_entity_poly.pdbx_seq_one_letter_code
_entity_poly.pdbx_strand_id
1 'polypeptide(L)'
;MQKLSNIAFCCASLIAVISVVWLTFPYAARSAQEVELTATPQGAEMFDDIDLGDFGLVPVLDLMQFYVDSPPLESNSSAKKVRFQGC
;
A
#
# COMPACT_ATOMS: atom_id res chain seq x y z
N MET A 1 -14.35 29.94 32.14
CA MET A 1 -13.17 29.04 32.21
C MET A 1 -13.32 27.78 31.34
N GLN A 2 -14.52 27.20 31.14
CA GLN A 2 -14.70 25.98 30.30
C GLN A 2 -14.29 26.13 28.82
N LYS A 3 -14.51 27.30 28.19
CA LYS A 3 -14.15 27.51 26.77
C LYS A 3 -12.64 27.44 26.49
N LEU A 4 -11.81 27.90 27.43
CA LEU A 4 -10.35 27.83 27.34
C LEU A 4 -9.84 26.39 27.42
N SER A 5 -10.46 25.54 28.24
CA SER A 5 -10.12 24.12 28.36
C SER A 5 -10.38 23.36 27.05
N ASN A 6 -11.51 23.65 26.38
CA ASN A 6 -11.86 22.97 25.13
C ASN A 6 -10.92 23.35 23.97
N ILE A 7 -10.53 24.63 23.89
CA ILE A 7 -9.57 25.11 22.88
C ILE A 7 -8.20 24.49 23.12
N ALA A 8 -7.73 24.45 24.37
CA ALA A 8 -6.44 23.85 24.71
C ALA A 8 -6.39 22.36 24.36
N PHE A 9 -7.47 21.62 24.65
CA PHE A 9 -7.57 20.20 24.27
C PHE A 9 -7.53 20.01 22.75
N CYS A 10 -8.26 20.84 22.00
CA CYS A 10 -8.28 20.79 20.53
C CYS A 10 -6.90 21.08 19.92
N CYS A 11 -6.20 22.10 20.41
CA CYS A 11 -4.84 22.40 19.95
C CYS A 11 -3.86 21.26 20.30
N ALA A 12 -3.96 20.70 21.51
CA ALA A 12 -3.10 19.60 21.94
C ALA A 12 -3.31 18.34 21.10
N SER A 13 -4.57 17.97 20.81
CA SER A 13 -4.86 16.80 19.96
C SER A 13 -4.40 17.02 18.51
N LEU A 14 -4.55 18.23 17.98
CA LEU A 14 -4.10 18.58 16.63
C LEU A 14 -2.56 18.51 16.51
N ILE A 15 -1.85 19.03 17.51
CA ILE A 15 -0.38 18.92 17.59
C ILE A 15 0.05 17.46 17.71
N ALA A 16 -0.66 16.65 18.50
CA ALA A 16 -0.37 15.22 18.63
C ALA A 16 -0.51 14.48 17.29
N VAL A 17 -1.54 14.77 16.51
CA VAL A 17 -1.71 14.15 15.18
C VAL A 17 -0.62 14.62 14.20
N ILE A 18 -0.33 15.92 14.15
CA ILE A 18 0.71 16.46 13.27
C ILE A 18 2.07 15.85 13.59
N SER A 19 2.40 15.71 14.87
CA SER A 19 3.68 15.12 15.30
C SER A 19 3.78 13.64 14.92
N VAL A 20 2.71 12.86 15.07
CA VAL A 20 2.68 11.47 14.58
C VAL A 20 2.89 11.41 13.07
N VAL A 21 2.17 12.25 12.30
CA VAL A 21 2.31 12.29 10.84
C VAL A 21 3.73 12.68 10.45
N TRP A 22 4.31 13.71 11.07
CA TRP A 22 5.69 14.13 10.78
C TRP A 22 6.69 13.00 11.02
N LEU A 23 6.50 12.23 12.09
CA LEU A 23 7.40 11.15 12.48
C LEU A 23 7.27 9.92 11.58
N THR A 24 6.07 9.64 11.06
CA THR A 24 5.81 8.49 10.17
C THR A 24 5.98 8.83 8.69
N PHE A 25 5.87 10.11 8.30
CA PHE A 25 6.02 10.56 6.92
C PHE A 25 7.31 10.09 6.24
N PRO A 26 8.53 10.18 6.82
CA PRO A 26 9.73 9.71 6.14
C PRO A 26 9.75 8.20 5.90
N TYR A 27 8.99 7.41 6.67
CA TYR A 27 8.87 5.96 6.47
C TYR A 27 7.83 5.61 5.40
N ALA A 28 6.84 6.46 5.19
CA ALA A 28 5.78 6.25 4.20
C ALA A 28 6.07 6.94 2.85
N ALA A 29 6.86 8.01 2.85
CA ALA A 29 7.20 8.76 1.66
C ALA A 29 8.14 7.95 0.77
N ARG A 30 7.67 7.60 -0.42
CA ARG A 30 8.50 7.08 -1.50
C ARG A 30 9.25 8.22 -2.16
N SER A 31 10.51 7.98 -2.52
CA SER A 31 11.29 8.92 -3.31
C SER A 31 10.71 9.05 -4.73
N ALA A 32 10.92 10.20 -5.37
CA ALA A 32 10.47 10.41 -6.75
C ALA A 32 11.04 9.34 -7.71
N GLN A 33 12.27 8.89 -7.45
CA GLN A 33 12.94 7.84 -8.21
C GLN A 33 12.28 6.47 -8.04
N GLU A 34 11.88 6.09 -6.82
CA GLU A 34 11.12 4.85 -6.61
C GLU A 34 9.79 4.87 -7.35
N VAL A 35 9.09 6.01 -7.37
CA VAL A 35 7.82 6.16 -8.10
C VAL A 35 8.02 5.98 -9.60
N GLU A 36 9.08 6.56 -10.18
CA GLU A 36 9.41 6.37 -11.59
C GLU A 36 9.74 4.91 -11.92
N LEU A 37 10.53 4.24 -11.07
CA LEU A 37 10.84 2.81 -11.23
C LEU A 37 9.59 1.93 -11.13
N THR A 38 8.60 2.32 -10.32
CA THR A 38 7.33 1.59 -10.24
C THR A 38 6.41 1.88 -11.45
N ALA A 39 6.61 3.00 -12.15
CA ALA A 39 5.83 3.39 -13.32
C ALA A 39 6.34 2.77 -14.62
N THR A 40 7.57 2.27 -14.64
CA THR A 40 8.15 1.57 -15.78
C THR A 40 7.85 0.08 -15.73
N PRO A 41 7.13 -0.50 -16.72
CA PRO A 41 6.95 -1.95 -16.78
C PRO A 41 8.28 -2.63 -17.08
N GLN A 42 8.61 -3.66 -16.30
CA GLN A 42 9.79 -4.51 -16.49
C GLN A 42 9.36 -5.96 -16.74
N GLY A 43 10.24 -6.74 -17.37
CA GLY A 43 10.01 -8.18 -17.60
C GLY A 43 9.85 -8.96 -16.30
N ALA A 44 9.08 -10.04 -16.34
CA ALA A 44 8.81 -10.91 -15.19
C ALA A 44 10.09 -11.55 -14.62
N GLU A 45 11.07 -11.78 -15.49
CA GLU A 45 12.40 -12.31 -15.20
C GLU A 45 13.32 -11.34 -14.45
N MET A 46 12.96 -10.06 -14.39
CA MET A 46 13.74 -9.01 -13.70
C MET A 46 13.27 -8.81 -12.25
N PHE A 47 12.21 -9.47 -11.82
CA PHE A 47 11.74 -9.40 -10.43
C PHE A 47 12.48 -10.40 -9.57
N ASP A 48 12.71 -10.02 -8.32
CA ASP A 48 13.23 -10.92 -7.30
C ASP A 48 12.22 -12.02 -6.97
N ASP A 49 12.72 -13.16 -6.47
CA ASP A 49 11.88 -14.26 -6.01
C ASP A 49 10.98 -13.81 -4.84
N ILE A 50 9.71 -14.20 -4.89
CA ILE A 50 8.71 -13.87 -3.87
C ILE A 50 8.62 -15.01 -2.88
N ASP A 51 8.76 -14.70 -1.59
CA ASP A 51 8.51 -15.66 -0.51
C ASP A 51 7.00 -15.82 -0.28
N LEU A 52 6.49 -17.03 -0.53
CA LEU A 52 5.09 -17.40 -0.36
C LEU A 52 4.83 -18.21 0.92
N GLY A 53 5.79 -18.22 1.86
CA GLY A 53 5.69 -18.96 3.12
C GLY A 53 5.83 -20.46 2.89
N ASP A 54 4.71 -21.19 2.90
CA ASP A 54 4.71 -22.66 2.80
C ASP A 54 5.28 -23.18 1.47
N PHE A 55 5.31 -22.34 0.43
CA PHE A 55 5.87 -22.66 -0.89
C PHE A 55 7.32 -22.15 -1.06
N GLY A 56 7.86 -21.41 -0.09
CA GLY A 56 9.19 -20.82 -0.13
C GLY A 56 9.34 -19.70 -1.17
N LEU A 57 10.58 -19.48 -1.61
CA LEU A 57 10.94 -18.50 -2.64
C LEU A 57 10.53 -19.02 -4.02
N VAL A 58 9.67 -18.28 -4.71
CA VAL A 58 9.14 -18.62 -6.03
C VAL A 58 9.37 -17.46 -7.01
N PRO A 59 9.92 -17.71 -8.21
CA PRO A 59 10.14 -16.66 -9.20
C PRO A 59 8.81 -16.13 -9.75
N VAL A 60 8.76 -14.83 -10.01
CA VAL A 60 7.56 -14.15 -10.53
C VAL A 60 7.12 -14.69 -11.89
N LEU A 61 8.07 -15.13 -12.72
CA LEU A 61 7.77 -15.75 -14.00
C LEU A 61 6.92 -17.02 -13.85
N ASP A 62 7.24 -17.89 -12.88
CA ASP A 62 6.47 -19.10 -12.61
C ASP A 62 5.06 -18.77 -12.10
N LEU A 63 4.92 -17.70 -11.30
CA LEU A 63 3.61 -17.23 -10.85
C LEU A 63 2.75 -16.72 -12.00
N MET A 64 3.35 -15.99 -12.94
CA MET A 64 2.64 -15.55 -14.14
C MET A 64 2.24 -16.73 -15.02
N GLN A 65 3.13 -17.72 -15.18
CA GLN A 65 2.82 -18.91 -15.95
C GLN A 65 1.72 -19.74 -15.29
N PHE A 66 1.77 -19.91 -13.97
CA PHE A 66 0.72 -20.55 -13.20
C PHE A 66 -0.64 -19.86 -13.39
N TYR A 67 -0.67 -18.53 -13.41
CA TYR A 67 -1.90 -17.78 -13.67
C TYR A 67 -2.47 -18.05 -15.08
N VAL A 68 -1.60 -18.20 -16.09
CA VAL A 68 -2.01 -18.53 -17.46
C VAL A 68 -2.54 -19.96 -17.54
N ASP A 69 -1.87 -20.90 -16.88
CA ASP A 69 -2.20 -22.32 -16.90
C ASP A 69 -3.42 -22.65 -16.02
N SER A 70 -3.68 -21.85 -14.99
CA SER A 70 -4.76 -22.02 -14.01
C SER A 70 -5.43 -20.68 -13.70
N PRO A 71 -6.20 -20.11 -14.66
CA PRO A 71 -6.89 -18.86 -14.44
C PRO A 71 -7.86 -18.99 -13.26
N PRO A 72 -7.97 -17.95 -12.41
CA PRO A 72 -8.90 -17.98 -11.31
C PRO A 72 -10.32 -18.15 -11.85
N LEU A 73 -11.07 -19.09 -11.26
CA LEU A 73 -12.49 -19.23 -11.57
C LEU A 73 -13.20 -17.92 -11.23
N GLU A 74 -14.10 -17.48 -12.12
CA GLU A 74 -15.00 -16.35 -11.89
C GLU A 74 -15.63 -16.48 -10.49
N SER A 75 -15.15 -15.67 -9.54
CA SER A 75 -15.71 -15.70 -8.21
C SER A 75 -17.09 -15.04 -8.27
N ASN A 76 -18.14 -15.73 -7.82
CA ASN A 76 -19.44 -15.10 -7.51
C ASN A 76 -19.36 -14.10 -6.34
N SER A 77 -18.15 -13.87 -5.81
CA SER A 77 -17.88 -12.79 -4.89
C SER A 77 -17.96 -11.48 -5.67
N SER A 78 -19.00 -10.69 -5.40
CA SER A 78 -19.07 -9.30 -5.83
C SER A 78 -17.81 -8.61 -5.35
N ALA A 79 -16.80 -8.49 -6.23
CA ALA A 79 -15.60 -7.73 -5.94
C ALA A 79 -16.07 -6.35 -5.49
N LYS A 80 -15.79 -6.00 -4.23
CA LYS A 80 -16.22 -4.73 -3.65
C LYS A 80 -15.73 -3.66 -4.60
N LYS A 81 -16.66 -2.93 -5.22
CA LYS A 81 -16.36 -1.84 -6.14
C LYS A 81 -15.70 -0.73 -5.32
N VAL A 82 -14.38 -0.81 -5.17
CA VAL A 82 -13.60 0.24 -4.50
C VAL A 82 -13.54 1.40 -5.49
N ARG A 83 -14.33 2.43 -5.23
CA ARG A 83 -14.12 3.71 -5.90
C ARG A 83 -13.06 4.46 -5.12
N PHE A 84 -11.95 4.77 -5.78
CA PHE A 84 -11.01 5.79 -5.32
C PHE A 84 -11.69 7.16 -5.44
N GLN A 85 -12.68 7.44 -4.59
CA GLN A 85 -13.31 8.75 -4.52
C GLN A 85 -12.50 9.60 -3.53
N GLY A 86 -11.58 10.39 -4.07
CA GLY A 86 -11.29 11.71 -3.53
C GLY A 86 -12.26 12.69 -4.19
N CYS A 87 -13.11 13.30 -3.36
CA CYS A 87 -14.33 14.10 -3.65
C CYS A 87 -15.61 13.27 -3.84
#